data_AF-A0A1H6TU92-F1
#
_entry.id   AF-A0A1H6TU92-F1
#
_cell.length_a   1.000
_cell.length_b   1.000
_cell.length_c   1.000
_cell.angle_alpha   90.00
_cell.angle_beta   90.00
_cell.angle_gamma   90.00
#
_symmetry.space_group_name_H-M   'P 1'
#
loop_
_entity.id
_entity.type
_entity.pdbx_description
1 polymer ?
#
loop_
_entity_poly.entity_id
_entity_poly.type
_entity_poly.pdbx_seq_one_letter_code
_entity_poly.pdbx_strand_id
1 'polypeptide(L)'
;MKKIEEQLESIEELLSVMIRENASIVELIQKSAESQSNILANAVSEVKGALKQYSSGQLLESRLSIIQKRIEGIPATLQVKNHHYFDLRSKGFIISAALLLIVTALSVAVAISSYRETSRLRESDLKFRIARQLSPVLTARVDSIYYKDPDQAELETQRLEARKLSIKEAEVLLKQKQKEIDQAEKTLKMLTKTLSQKLCK
;
A
#
# COMPACT_ATOMS: atom_id res chain seq x y z
N MET A 1 -9.53 12.76 5.82
CA MET A 1 -8.72 13.08 7.01
C MET A 1 -8.74 11.93 8.01
N LYS A 2 -9.91 11.48 8.50
CA LYS A 2 -10.06 10.30 9.39
C LYS A 2 -9.24 9.05 9.03
N LYS A 3 -9.22 8.65 7.76
CA LYS A 3 -8.48 7.45 7.31
C LYS A 3 -6.97 7.58 7.45
N ILE A 4 -6.42 8.80 7.39
CA ILE A 4 -4.97 9.06 7.52
C ILE A 4 -4.57 9.07 9.00
N GLU A 5 -5.44 9.58 9.88
CA GLU A 5 -5.24 9.55 11.33
C GLU A 5 -5.26 8.11 11.87
N GLU A 6 -6.22 7.28 11.41
CA GLU A 6 -6.26 5.85 11.77
C GLU A 6 -5.02 5.08 11.29
N GLN A 7 -4.47 5.42 10.12
CA GLN A 7 -3.23 4.80 9.64
C GLN A 7 -2.01 5.26 10.44
N LEU A 8 -1.98 6.52 10.89
CA LEU A 8 -0.90 7.05 11.72
C LEU A 8 -0.89 6.40 13.10
N GLU A 9 -2.06 6.25 13.71
CA GLU A 9 -2.23 5.62 15.03
C GLU A 9 -1.84 4.13 14.98
N SER A 10 -2.22 3.43 13.91
CA SER A 10 -1.79 2.04 13.68
C SER A 10 -0.28 1.89 13.51
N ILE A 11 0.38 2.85 12.84
CA ILE A 11 1.85 2.84 12.67
C ILE A 11 2.56 3.15 13.99
N GLU A 12 2.01 4.07 14.80
CA GLU A 12 2.54 4.41 16.12
C GLU A 12 2.45 3.23 17.09
N GLU A 13 1.34 2.50 17.06
CA GLU A 13 1.16 1.29 17.84
C GLU A 13 2.17 0.20 17.43
N LEU A 14 2.37 0.00 16.12
CA LEU A 14 3.34 -0.97 15.58
C LEU A 14 4.79 -0.61 15.97
N LEU A 15 5.15 0.67 15.92
CA LEU A 15 6.46 1.16 16.36
C LEU A 15 6.67 0.94 17.86
N SER A 16 5.63 1.16 18.68
CA SER A 16 5.72 0.96 20.13
C SER A 16 5.95 -0.52 20.49
N VAL A 17 5.28 -1.43 19.78
CA VAL A 17 5.46 -2.89 19.93
C VAL A 17 6.89 -3.28 19.53
N MET A 18 7.37 -2.78 18.40
CA MET A 18 8.71 -3.11 17.90
C MET A 18 9.84 -2.58 18.81
N ILE A 19 9.66 -1.39 19.42
CA ILE A 19 10.59 -0.86 20.42
C ILE A 19 10.62 -1.75 21.66
N ARG A 20 9.46 -2.23 22.12
CA ARG A 20 9.35 -3.12 23.29
C ARG A 20 10.00 -4.47 23.04
N GLU A 21 9.80 -5.07 21.87
CA GLU A 21 10.43 -6.34 21.51
C GLU A 21 11.96 -6.20 21.41
N ASN A 22 12.46 -5.12 20.80
CA ASN A 22 13.90 -4.86 20.72
C ASN A 22 14.54 -4.66 22.10
N ALA A 23 13.86 -3.98 23.03
CA ALA A 23 14.35 -3.84 24.40
C ALA A 23 14.45 -5.20 25.12
N SER A 24 13.46 -6.08 24.92
CA SER A 24 13.45 -7.44 25.48
C SER A 24 14.59 -8.30 24.93
N ILE A 25 14.87 -8.23 23.62
CA ILE A 25 15.99 -8.95 22.99
C ILE A 25 17.33 -8.49 23.57
N VAL A 26 17.52 -7.19 23.78
CA VAL A 26 18.75 -6.65 24.37
C VAL A 26 18.94 -7.14 25.81
N GLU A 27 17.87 -7.18 26.61
CA GLU A 27 17.91 -7.70 27.97
C GLU A 27 18.28 -9.20 28.01
N LEU A 28 17.73 -9.99 27.09
CA LEU A 28 18.05 -11.42 26.95
C LEU A 28 19.51 -11.65 26.54
N ILE A 29 20.04 -10.84 25.62
CA ILE A 29 21.45 -10.91 25.22
C ILE A 29 22.35 -10.54 26.39
N GLN A 30 22.01 -9.50 27.16
CA GLN A 30 22.78 -9.09 28.33
C GLN A 30 22.78 -10.18 29.41
N LYS A 31 21.61 -10.72 29.77
CA LYS A 31 21.49 -11.83 30.72
C LYS A 31 22.27 -13.07 30.29
N SER A 32 22.26 -13.39 29.00
CA SER A 32 23.05 -14.50 28.44
C SER A 32 24.55 -14.25 28.54
N ALA A 33 25.01 -13.04 28.21
CA ALA A 33 26.42 -12.66 28.29
C ALA A 33 26.95 -12.66 29.73
N GLU A 34 26.17 -12.11 30.68
CA GLU A 34 26.50 -12.14 32.12
C GLU A 34 26.55 -13.58 32.64
N SER A 35 25.58 -14.42 32.28
CA SER A 35 25.55 -15.84 32.65
C SER A 35 26.77 -16.60 32.14
N GLN A 36 27.14 -16.42 30.86
CA GLN A 36 28.31 -17.08 30.27
C GLN A 36 29.63 -16.60 30.91
N SER A 37 29.76 -15.31 31.21
CA SER A 37 30.93 -14.77 31.92
C SER A 37 31.09 -15.39 33.31
N ASN A 38 29.99 -15.52 34.05
CA ASN A 38 29.98 -16.13 35.38
C ASN A 38 30.32 -17.63 35.34
N ILE A 39 29.79 -18.38 34.37
CA ILE A 39 30.12 -19.81 34.17
C ILE A 39 31.61 -19.97 33.86
N LEU A 40 32.15 -19.13 32.98
CA LEU A 40 33.56 -19.19 32.60
C LEU A 40 34.49 -18.82 33.76
N ALA A 41 34.14 -17.79 34.54
CA ALA A 41 34.89 -17.40 35.74
C ALA A 41 34.92 -18.53 36.78
N ASN A 42 33.77 -19.19 37.00
CA ASN A 42 33.67 -20.31 37.94
C ASN A 42 34.50 -21.51 37.48
N ALA A 43 34.41 -21.91 36.20
CA ALA A 43 35.20 -23.01 35.65
C ALA A 43 36.71 -22.74 35.72
N VAL A 44 37.15 -21.51 35.45
CA VAL A 44 38.56 -21.11 35.60
C VAL A 44 38.99 -21.17 37.06
N SER A 45 38.14 -20.74 38.00
CA SER A 45 38.44 -20.82 39.43
C SER A 45 38.57 -22.26 39.94
N GLU A 46 37.73 -23.17 39.43
CA GLU A 46 37.73 -24.59 39.78
C GLU A 46 38.97 -25.31 39.24
N VAL A 47 39.33 -25.07 37.97
CA VAL A 47 40.57 -25.59 37.36
C VAL A 47 41.81 -25.05 38.08
N LYS A 48 41.82 -23.77 38.47
CA LYS A 48 42.90 -23.18 39.28
C LYS A 48 43.00 -23.84 40.66
N GLY A 49 41.87 -24.16 41.29
CA GLY A 49 41.81 -24.88 42.55
C GLY A 49 42.41 -26.29 42.45
N ALA A 50 42.04 -27.05 41.41
CA ALA A 50 42.57 -28.39 41.16
C ALA A 50 44.08 -28.37 40.84
N LEU A 51 44.57 -27.35 40.12
CA LEU A 51 45.98 -27.20 39.76
C LEU A 51 46.88 -26.88 40.96
N LYS A 52 46.40 -26.17 41.98
CA LYS A 52 47.15 -25.92 43.22
C LYS A 52 47.52 -27.20 43.97
N GLN A 53 46.80 -28.29 43.73
CA GLN A 53 47.03 -29.59 44.33
C GLN A 53 48.21 -30.35 43.70
N TYR A 54 48.69 -29.92 42.52
CA TYR A 54 49.80 -30.52 41.78
C TYR A 54 50.95 -29.51 41.58
N SER A 55 52.12 -29.78 42.16
CA SER A 55 53.28 -28.87 42.22
C SER A 55 53.92 -28.51 40.86
N SER A 56 53.55 -29.20 39.78
CA SER A 56 54.12 -29.00 38.42
C SER A 56 53.37 -27.94 37.58
N GLY A 57 52.38 -27.26 38.16
CA GLY A 57 51.44 -26.39 37.43
C GLY A 57 51.72 -24.89 37.42
N GLN A 58 52.85 -24.40 37.95
CA GLN A 58 53.08 -22.96 38.17
C GLN A 58 52.94 -22.10 36.90
N LEU A 59 53.40 -22.59 35.75
CA LEU A 59 53.25 -21.88 34.47
C LEU A 59 51.79 -21.81 34.03
N LEU A 60 51.00 -22.86 34.29
CA LEU A 60 49.60 -22.93 33.92
C LEU A 60 48.73 -22.09 34.87
N GLU A 61 49.06 -22.05 36.16
CA GLU A 61 48.42 -21.17 37.15
C GLU A 61 48.62 -19.69 36.81
N SER A 62 49.83 -19.32 36.37
CA SER A 62 50.11 -17.96 35.90
C SER A 62 49.27 -17.59 34.66
N ARG A 63 49.08 -18.52 33.71
CA ARG A 63 48.22 -18.29 32.53
C ARG A 63 46.74 -18.22 32.90
N LEU A 64 46.28 -19.08 33.81
CA LEU A 64 44.89 -19.04 34.30
C LEU A 64 44.57 -17.76 35.06
N SER A 65 45.49 -17.27 35.89
CA SER A 65 45.28 -16.00 36.61
C SER A 65 45.22 -14.79 35.68
N ILE A 66 45.98 -14.80 34.58
CA ILE A 66 45.88 -13.77 33.52
C ILE A 66 44.51 -13.85 32.82
N ILE A 67 44.03 -15.07 32.51
CA ILE A 67 42.72 -15.28 31.88
C ILE A 67 41.60 -14.83 32.84
N GLN A 68 41.67 -15.21 34.11
CA GLN A 68 40.73 -14.80 35.15
C GLN A 68 40.66 -13.28 35.26
N LYS A 69 41.82 -12.61 35.35
CA LYS A 69 41.88 -11.14 35.40
C LYS A 69 41.32 -10.47 34.14
N ARG A 70 41.47 -11.12 32.98
CA ARG A 70 40.90 -10.63 31.72
C ARG A 70 39.39 -10.83 31.64
N ILE A 71 38.85 -11.92 32.21
CA ILE A 71 37.41 -12.18 32.34
C ILE A 71 36.77 -11.19 33.33
N GLU A 72 37.40 -10.96 34.48
CA GLU A 72 36.97 -9.95 35.46
C GLU A 72 37.03 -8.52 34.91
N GLY A 73 37.90 -8.28 33.92
CA GLY A 73 38.00 -7.02 33.18
C GLY A 73 36.98 -6.86 32.06
N ILE A 74 36.17 -7.89 31.75
CA ILE A 74 35.05 -7.76 30.81
C ILE A 74 33.93 -7.02 31.57
N PRO A 75 33.53 -5.82 31.13
CA PRO A 75 32.45 -5.11 31.79
C PRO A 75 31.17 -5.95 31.70
N ALA A 76 30.56 -6.27 32.85
CA ALA A 76 29.31 -7.05 32.94
C ALA A 76 28.16 -6.43 32.11
N THR A 77 28.23 -5.12 31.91
CA THR A 77 27.39 -4.42 30.95
C THR A 77 28.22 -4.07 29.74
N LEU A 78 28.06 -4.84 28.66
CA LEU A 78 28.26 -4.29 27.31
C LEU A 78 27.24 -3.18 27.20
N GLN A 79 27.62 -1.95 27.59
CA GLN A 79 26.85 -0.76 27.25
C GLN A 79 26.94 -0.61 25.74
N VAL A 80 26.14 -1.40 25.02
CA VAL A 80 25.81 -1.14 23.63
C VAL A 80 24.94 0.11 23.68
N LYS A 81 25.62 1.24 23.78
CA LYS A 81 25.01 2.56 23.72
C LYS A 81 24.60 2.73 22.26
N ASN A 82 23.48 2.12 21.89
CA ASN A 82 22.81 2.31 20.62
C ASN A 82 22.44 3.79 20.52
N HIS A 83 23.38 4.61 20.05
CA HIS A 83 23.12 5.98 19.66
C HIS A 83 22.33 5.94 18.34
N HIS A 84 21.08 5.52 18.39
CA HIS A 84 20.09 5.88 17.38
C HIS A 84 19.44 7.22 17.73
N TYR A 85 20.23 8.15 18.26
CA TYR A 85 19.82 9.55 18.26
C TYR A 85 20.11 10.06 16.85
N PHE A 86 19.04 10.18 16.05
CA PHE A 86 19.06 11.06 14.88
C PHE A 86 19.51 12.44 15.37
N ASP A 87 20.77 12.77 15.11
CA ASP A 87 21.39 14.03 15.48
C ASP A 87 20.47 15.17 15.03
N LEU A 88 20.31 16.22 15.83
CA LEU A 88 19.40 17.35 15.53
C LEU A 88 19.67 17.95 14.13
N ARG A 89 20.92 17.82 13.65
CA ARG A 89 21.36 18.19 12.30
C ARG A 89 20.77 17.29 11.19
N SER A 90 20.56 16.00 11.46
CA SER A 90 19.98 15.02 10.53
C SER A 90 18.45 15.13 10.43
N LYS A 91 17.77 15.65 11.45
CA LYS A 91 16.30 15.86 11.43
C LYS A 91 15.90 16.83 10.31
N GLY A 92 16.66 17.91 10.10
CA GLY A 92 16.44 18.85 9.00
C GLY A 92 16.61 18.21 7.62
N PHE A 93 17.57 17.30 7.47
CA PHE A 93 17.78 16.56 6.22
C PHE A 93 16.61 15.63 5.90
N ILE A 94 16.09 14.91 6.91
CA ILE A 94 14.92 14.02 6.73
C ILE A 94 13.67 14.83 6.36
N ILE A 95 13.44 15.96 7.04
CA ILE A 95 12.31 16.86 6.72
C ILE A 95 12.47 17.42 5.31
N SER A 96 13.67 17.86 4.93
CA SER A 96 13.95 18.35 3.58
C SER A 96 13.74 17.27 2.52
N ALA A 97 14.16 16.03 2.78
CA ALA A 97 13.97 14.91 1.86
C ALA A 97 12.48 14.57 1.71
N ALA A 98 11.72 14.57 2.82
CA ALA A 98 10.28 14.36 2.81
C ALA A 98 9.56 15.45 2.00
N LEU A 99 9.91 16.73 2.21
CA LEU A 99 9.36 17.84 1.45
C LEU A 99 9.70 17.73 -0.04
N LEU A 100 10.94 17.38 -0.38
CA LEU A 100 11.36 17.20 -1.77
C LEU A 100 10.58 16.07 -2.45
N LEU A 101 10.35 14.95 -1.75
CA LEU A 101 9.54 13.84 -2.25
C LEU A 101 8.09 14.26 -2.48
N ILE A 102 7.49 15.02 -1.55
CA ILE A 102 6.12 15.54 -1.71
C ILE A 102 6.03 16.46 -2.93
N VAL A 103 6.95 17.42 -3.06
CA VAL A 103 6.96 18.35 -4.21
C VAL A 103 7.14 17.59 -5.52
N THR A 104 8.04 16.61 -5.55
CA THR A 104 8.27 15.78 -6.75
C THR A 104 7.03 14.97 -7.09
N ALA A 105 6.37 14.34 -6.11
CA ALA A 105 5.15 13.57 -6.31
C ALA A 105 4.02 14.46 -6.85
N LEU A 106 3.84 15.67 -6.31
CA LEU A 106 2.87 16.64 -6.80
C LEU A 106 3.19 17.06 -8.24
N SER A 107 4.45 17.35 -8.54
CA SER A 107 4.88 17.73 -9.90
C SER A 107 4.60 16.61 -10.90
N VAL A 108 4.90 15.35 -10.54
CA VAL A 108 4.63 14.19 -11.39
C VAL A 108 3.13 13.97 -11.57
N ALA A 109 2.34 14.11 -10.51
CA ALA A 109 0.88 14.00 -10.58
C ALA A 109 0.29 15.04 -11.53
N VAL A 110 0.71 16.30 -11.42
CA VAL A 110 0.29 17.39 -12.32
C VAL A 110 0.73 17.10 -13.75
N ALA A 111 1.96 16.64 -13.97
CA ALA A 111 2.46 16.30 -15.31
C ALA A 111 1.63 15.18 -15.96
N ILE A 112 1.34 14.11 -15.22
CA ILE A 112 0.52 12.99 -15.71
C ILE A 112 -0.92 13.45 -16.00
N SER A 113 -1.53 14.21 -15.09
CA SER A 113 -2.88 14.74 -15.27
C SER A 113 -2.96 15.64 -16.51
N SER A 114 -2.01 16.56 -16.65
CA SER A 114 -1.93 17.48 -17.79
C SER A 114 -1.70 16.74 -19.11
N TYR A 115 -0.86 15.71 -19.11
CA TYR A 115 -0.60 14.89 -20.31
C TYR A 115 -1.84 14.13 -20.77
N ARG A 116 -2.58 13.53 -19.82
CA ARG A 116 -3.84 12.84 -20.11
C ARG A 116 -4.89 13.79 -20.67
N GLU A 117 -5.04 14.96 -20.05
CA GLU A 117 -6.00 15.96 -20.49
C GLU A 117 -5.64 16.51 -21.88
N THR A 118 -4.37 16.84 -22.10
CA THR A 118 -3.87 17.30 -23.41
C THR A 118 -4.11 16.26 -24.50
N SER A 119 -3.86 14.99 -24.21
CA SER A 119 -4.11 13.90 -25.16
C SER A 119 -5.58 13.77 -25.50
N ARG A 120 -6.46 13.85 -24.49
CA ARG A 120 -7.92 13.84 -24.66
C ARG A 120 -8.41 15.02 -25.49
N LEU A 121 -7.96 16.23 -25.18
CA LEU A 121 -8.29 17.45 -25.91
C LEU A 121 -7.82 17.37 -27.37
N ARG A 122 -6.61 16.84 -27.61
CA ARG A 122 -6.05 16.69 -28.96
C ARG A 122 -6.84 15.70 -29.81
N GLU A 123 -7.33 14.62 -29.20
CA GLU A 123 -8.20 13.67 -29.89
C GLU A 123 -9.54 14.30 -30.27
N SER A 124 -10.17 15.03 -29.33
CA SER A 124 -11.43 15.75 -29.59
C SER A 124 -11.26 16.83 -30.66
N ASP A 125 -10.17 17.60 -30.62
CA ASP A 125 -9.83 18.61 -31.63
C ASP A 125 -9.71 17.98 -33.03
N LEU A 126 -8.99 16.86 -33.15
CA LEU A 126 -8.86 16.16 -34.43
C LEU A 126 -10.22 15.70 -34.96
N LYS A 127 -11.05 15.06 -34.13
CA LYS A 127 -12.40 14.61 -34.51
C LYS A 127 -13.26 15.78 -34.97
N PHE A 128 -13.20 16.91 -34.27
CA PHE A 128 -13.97 18.10 -34.61
C PHE A 128 -13.48 18.74 -35.91
N ARG A 129 -12.17 18.83 -36.17
CA ARG A 129 -11.63 19.30 -37.45
C ARG A 129 -12.07 18.42 -38.62
N ILE A 130 -12.08 17.10 -38.43
CA ILE A 130 -12.59 16.15 -39.44
C ILE A 130 -14.08 16.40 -39.68
N ALA A 131 -14.89 16.54 -38.62
CA ALA A 131 -16.32 16.83 -38.74
C ALA A 131 -16.58 18.15 -39.48
N ARG A 132 -15.73 19.17 -39.27
CA ARG A 132 -15.81 20.46 -39.95
C ARG A 132 -15.55 20.34 -41.46
N GLN A 133 -14.62 19.47 -41.87
CA GLN A 133 -14.38 19.19 -43.28
C GLN A 133 -15.51 18.37 -43.92
N LEU A 134 -16.06 17.40 -43.20
CA LEU A 134 -17.15 16.55 -43.70
C LEU A 134 -18.49 17.30 -43.78
N SER A 135 -18.76 18.19 -42.82
CA SER A 135 -20.00 18.97 -42.78
C SER A 135 -19.76 20.38 -42.22
N PRO A 136 -19.34 21.33 -43.08
CA PRO A 136 -19.06 22.69 -42.65
C PRO A 136 -20.32 23.42 -42.17
N VAL A 137 -21.49 23.13 -42.76
CA VAL A 137 -22.76 23.76 -42.38
C VAL A 137 -23.20 23.35 -40.96
N LEU A 138 -23.09 22.06 -40.63
CA LEU A 138 -23.46 21.57 -39.30
C LEU A 138 -22.51 22.10 -38.23
N THR A 139 -21.20 22.05 -38.49
CA THR A 139 -20.20 22.54 -37.54
C THR A 139 -20.28 24.05 -37.34
N ALA A 140 -20.55 24.84 -38.38
CA ALA A 140 -20.80 26.29 -38.23
C ALA A 140 -22.02 26.59 -37.36
N ARG A 141 -23.09 25.78 -37.46
CA ARG A 141 -24.25 25.90 -36.57
C ARG A 141 -23.88 25.55 -35.13
N VAL A 142 -23.14 24.45 -34.92
CA VAL A 142 -22.68 24.05 -33.57
C VAL A 142 -21.83 25.16 -32.95
N ASP A 143 -20.87 25.71 -33.71
CA ASP A 143 -20.05 26.85 -33.29
C ASP A 143 -20.94 28.04 -32.92
N SER A 144 -21.96 28.37 -33.73
CA SER A 144 -22.87 29.48 -33.44
C SER A 144 -23.68 29.31 -32.15
N ILE A 145 -24.06 28.06 -31.82
CA ILE A 145 -24.78 27.75 -30.57
C ILE A 145 -23.82 27.92 -29.39
N TYR A 146 -22.61 27.36 -29.49
CA TYR A 146 -21.61 27.43 -28.43
C TYR A 146 -21.15 28.86 -28.14
N TYR A 147 -20.85 29.67 -29.16
CA TYR A 147 -20.42 31.05 -28.97
C TYR A 147 -21.53 31.99 -28.49
N LYS A 148 -22.80 31.62 -28.70
CA LYS A 148 -23.93 32.41 -28.22
C LYS A 148 -24.09 32.29 -26.70
N ASP A 149 -24.04 31.07 -26.19
CA ASP A 149 -24.09 30.77 -24.75
C ASP A 149 -23.45 29.40 -24.48
N PRO A 150 -22.20 29.36 -24.01
CA PRO A 150 -21.49 28.10 -23.81
C PRO A 150 -22.07 27.28 -22.66
N ASP A 151 -22.51 27.93 -21.58
CA ASP A 151 -23.02 27.27 -20.37
C ASP A 151 -24.38 26.62 -20.67
N GLN A 152 -25.26 27.33 -21.37
CA GLN A 152 -26.53 26.78 -21.81
C GLN A 152 -26.34 25.66 -22.84
N ALA A 153 -25.42 25.82 -23.79
CA ALA A 153 -25.12 24.80 -24.80
C ALA A 153 -24.63 23.50 -24.17
N GLU A 154 -23.78 23.57 -23.14
CA GLU A 154 -23.34 22.40 -22.40
C GLU A 154 -24.50 21.71 -21.68
N LEU A 155 -25.30 22.48 -20.93
CA LEU A 155 -26.42 21.93 -20.16
C LEU A 155 -27.46 21.25 -21.06
N GLU A 156 -27.82 21.86 -22.18
CA GLU A 156 -28.75 21.28 -23.14
C GLU A 156 -28.20 20.01 -23.78
N THR A 157 -26.92 19.99 -24.13
CA THR A 157 -26.24 18.81 -24.69
C THR A 157 -26.25 17.66 -23.70
N GLN A 158 -25.85 17.89 -22.45
CA GLN A 158 -25.87 16.87 -21.39
C GLN A 158 -27.28 16.31 -21.17
N ARG A 159 -28.30 17.18 -21.17
CA ARG A 159 -29.71 16.76 -21.03
C ARG A 159 -30.16 15.85 -22.18
N LEU A 160 -29.79 16.19 -23.43
CA LEU A 160 -30.14 15.39 -24.61
C LEU A 160 -29.40 14.05 -24.61
N GLU A 161 -28.13 14.02 -24.21
CA GLU A 161 -27.34 12.80 -24.09
C GLU A 161 -27.91 11.87 -23.01
N ALA A 162 -28.22 12.41 -21.82
CA ALA A 162 -28.84 11.64 -20.74
C ALA A 162 -30.20 11.05 -21.16
N ARG A 163 -31.02 11.82 -21.88
CA ARG A 163 -32.30 11.33 -22.43
C ARG A 163 -32.09 10.21 -23.45
N LYS A 164 -31.09 10.32 -24.33
CA LYS A 164 -30.78 9.26 -25.31
C LYS A 164 -30.32 7.98 -24.62
N LEU A 165 -29.50 8.10 -23.57
CA LEU A 165 -29.09 6.97 -22.73
C LEU A 165 -30.29 6.27 -22.10
N SER A 166 -31.20 7.01 -21.47
CA SER A 166 -32.38 6.42 -20.82
C SER A 166 -33.31 5.72 -21.83
N ILE A 167 -33.49 6.30 -23.02
CA ILE A 167 -34.28 5.67 -24.09
C ILE A 167 -33.62 4.37 -24.54
N LYS A 168 -32.30 4.39 -24.76
CA LYS A 168 -31.55 3.20 -25.17
C LYS A 168 -31.62 2.08 -24.13
N GLU A 169 -31.53 2.41 -22.85
CA GLU A 169 -31.69 1.46 -21.75
C GLU A 169 -33.11 0.88 -21.71
N ALA A 170 -34.14 1.73 -21.87
CA ALA A 170 -35.52 1.29 -21.95
C ALA A 170 -35.76 0.36 -23.16
N GLU A 171 -35.19 0.67 -24.32
CA GLU A 171 -35.26 -0.18 -25.51
C GLU A 171 -34.60 -1.55 -25.29
N VAL A 172 -33.44 -1.58 -24.62
CA VAL A 172 -32.75 -2.83 -24.28
C VAL A 172 -33.59 -3.66 -23.32
N LEU A 173 -34.16 -3.03 -22.29
CA LEU A 173 -35.03 -3.68 -21.32
C LEU A 173 -36.30 -4.24 -21.98
N LEU A 174 -36.95 -3.46 -22.83
CA LEU A 174 -38.14 -3.90 -23.58
C LEU A 174 -37.81 -5.10 -24.47
N LYS A 175 -36.69 -5.07 -25.19
CA LYS A 175 -36.24 -6.22 -26.01
C LYS A 175 -35.98 -7.46 -25.16
N GLN A 176 -35.42 -7.30 -23.96
CA GLN A 176 -35.19 -8.42 -23.05
C GLN A 176 -36.51 -8.99 -22.52
N LYS A 177 -37.44 -8.12 -22.10
CA LYS A 177 -38.76 -8.53 -21.61
C LYS A 177 -39.59 -9.21 -22.69
N GLN A 178 -39.51 -8.73 -23.94
CA GLN A 178 -40.17 -9.40 -25.05
C GLN A 178 -39.63 -10.81 -25.26
N LYS A 179 -38.30 -11.01 -25.20
CA LYS A 179 -37.70 -12.34 -25.30
C LYS A 179 -38.14 -13.28 -24.17
N GLU A 180 -38.25 -12.77 -22.94
CA GLU A 180 -38.74 -13.55 -21.78
C GLU A 180 -40.20 -13.98 -21.97
N ILE A 181 -41.07 -13.08 -22.46
CA ILE A 181 -42.48 -13.39 -22.76
C ILE A 181 -42.57 -14.44 -23.88
N ASP A 182 -41.84 -14.26 -24.97
CA ASP A 182 -41.84 -15.21 -26.10
C ASP A 182 -41.37 -16.61 -25.65
N GLN A 183 -40.40 -16.68 -24.73
CA GLN A 183 -39.93 -17.93 -24.15
C GLN A 183 -40.99 -18.57 -23.25
N ALA A 184 -41.63 -17.79 -22.38
CA ALA A 184 -42.70 -18.27 -21.52
C ALA A 184 -43.92 -18.76 -22.32
N GLU A 185 -44.28 -18.08 -23.41
CA GLU A 185 -45.37 -18.51 -24.28
C GLU A 185 -45.04 -19.85 -24.96
N LYS A 186 -43.79 -20.04 -25.41
CA LYS A 186 -43.33 -21.31 -25.98
C LYS A 186 -43.38 -22.45 -24.95
N THR A 187 -42.97 -22.22 -23.71
CA THR A 187 -43.02 -23.26 -22.67
C THR A 187 -44.46 -23.61 -22.32
N LEU A 188 -45.37 -22.62 -22.20
CA LEU A 188 -46.79 -22.86 -21.98
C LEU A 188 -47.40 -23.71 -23.11
N LYS A 189 -47.12 -23.38 -24.38
CA LYS A 189 -47.59 -24.17 -25.54
C LYS A 189 -47.07 -25.60 -25.53
N MET A 190 -45.82 -25.82 -25.09
CA MET A 190 -45.28 -27.17 -24.96
C MET A 190 -46.00 -27.95 -23.84
N LEU A 191 -46.20 -27.35 -22.68
CA LEU A 191 -46.86 -27.98 -21.53
C LEU A 191 -48.32 -28.34 -21.83
N THR A 192 -49.08 -27.45 -22.47
CA THR A 192 -50.47 -27.73 -22.85
C THR A 192 -50.56 -28.89 -23.85
N LYS A 193 -49.67 -28.93 -24.84
CA LYS A 193 -49.61 -30.03 -25.82
C LYS A 193 -49.29 -31.37 -25.14
N THR A 194 -48.36 -31.39 -24.19
CA THR A 194 -48.04 -32.60 -23.41
C THR A 194 -49.22 -33.07 -22.54
N LEU A 195 -49.94 -32.13 -21.92
CA LEU A 195 -51.12 -32.45 -21.13
C LEU A 195 -52.27 -33.02 -21.98
N SER A 196 -52.56 -32.43 -23.14
CA SER A 196 -53.56 -32.96 -24.08
C SER A 196 -53.22 -34.36 -24.59
N GLN A 197 -51.93 -34.67 -24.83
CA GLN A 197 -51.51 -36.03 -25.19
C GLN A 197 -51.70 -37.05 -24.07
N LYS A 198 -51.55 -36.65 -22.80
CA LYS A 198 -51.76 -37.54 -21.66
C LYS A 198 -53.24 -37.80 -21.37
N LEU A 199 -54.14 -36.87 -21.72
CA LEU A 199 -55.59 -37.00 -21.50
C LEU A 199 -56.32 -37.81 -22.59
N CYS A 200 -55.69 -38.07 -23.74
CA CYS A 200 -56.24 -38.88 -24.83
C CYS A 200 -55.77 -40.35 -24.85
N LYS A 201 -55.04 -40.79 -23.82
CA LYS A 201 -54.65 -42.20 -23.59
C LYS A 201 -55.33 -42.71 -22.34
#